data_AF-A0A0D8XJQ9-F1
#
_entry.id   AF-A0A0D8XJQ9-F1
#
_cell.length_a   1.000
_cell.length_b   1.000
_cell.length_c   1.000
_cell.angle_alpha   90.00
_cell.angle_beta   90.00
_cell.angle_gamma   90.00
#
_symmetry.space_group_name_H-M   'P 1'
#
loop_
_entity.id
_entity.type
_entity.pdbx_description
1 polymer ?
#
loop_
_entity_poly.entity_id
_entity_poly.type
_entity_poly.pdbx_seq_one_letter_code
_entity_poly.pdbx_strand_id
1 'polypeptide(L)'
;MLNVSSTVQSNTKDNLIEFMVELVKHDGCYTPGDTLRGKFHLKLSEGSIDITSLRATLIGLGRVNAKGKREECLQKSLLYLRKEWTVIGSPVFIDEREQCYNFEVG
;
A
#
# COMPACT_ATOMS: atom_id res chain seq x y z
N MET A 1 0.68 -9.06 -12.73
CA MET A 1 -0.42 -8.14 -12.39
C MET A 1 -0.44 -8.02 -10.87
N LEU A 2 0.12 -6.95 -10.32
CA LEU A 2 0.12 -6.71 -8.87
C LEU A 2 -1.27 -6.22 -8.49
N ASN A 3 -1.98 -6.98 -7.65
CA ASN A 3 -3.28 -6.58 -7.17
C ASN A 3 -3.05 -5.65 -5.96
N VAL A 4 -3.16 -4.34 -6.17
CA VAL A 4 -3.05 -3.35 -5.10
C VAL A 4 -4.41 -3.27 -4.42
N SER A 5 -4.60 -4.03 -3.34
CA SER A 5 -5.81 -3.92 -2.50
C SER A 5 -5.57 -2.84 -1.44
N SER A 6 -6.18 -1.67 -1.60
CA SER A 6 -6.23 -0.62 -0.58
C SER A 6 -7.44 -0.87 0.33
N THR A 7 -7.25 -1.52 1.47
CA THR A 7 -8.30 -1.65 2.48
C THR A 7 -8.27 -0.41 3.37
N VAL A 8 -9.15 0.56 3.11
CA VAL A 8 -9.36 1.71 4.00
C VAL A 8 -10.35 1.29 5.08
N GLN A 9 -9.85 0.97 6.28
CA GLN A 9 -10.70 0.89 7.47
C GLN A 9 -10.72 2.27 8.11
N SER A 10 -11.71 3.09 7.77
CA SER A 10 -11.91 4.39 8.41
C SER A 10 -13.21 4.36 9.22
N ASN A 11 -13.08 4.66 10.51
CA ASN A 11 -14.15 4.57 11.50
C ASN A 11 -14.64 5.98 11.89
N THR A 12 -14.39 6.96 11.04
CA THR A 12 -14.65 8.37 11.30
C THR A 12 -15.66 8.89 10.28
N LYS A 13 -16.43 9.91 10.66
CA LYS A 13 -17.25 10.66 9.69
C LYS A 13 -16.25 11.41 8.82
N ASP A 14 -15.76 10.76 7.77
CA ASP A 14 -14.46 11.08 7.21
C ASP A 14 -14.52 12.20 6.18
N ASN A 15 -13.92 13.33 6.56
CA ASN A 15 -13.54 14.37 5.62
C ASN A 15 -12.51 13.85 4.60
N LEU A 16 -11.91 12.67 4.80
CA LEU A 16 -11.04 12.00 3.85
C LEU A 16 -11.86 11.36 2.72
N ILE A 17 -11.79 11.93 1.51
CA ILE A 17 -12.50 11.40 0.34
C ILE A 17 -11.63 10.55 -0.57
N GLU A 18 -10.30 10.70 -0.48
CA GLU A 18 -9.39 9.96 -1.35
C GLU A 18 -8.12 9.61 -0.59
N PHE A 19 -7.70 8.35 -0.69
CA PHE A 19 -6.39 7.90 -0.28
C PHE A 19 -5.86 6.90 -1.30
N MET A 20 -4.90 7.32 -2.14
CA MET A 20 -4.37 6.52 -3.24
C MET A 20 -2.86 6.38 -3.19
N VAL A 21 -2.36 5.31 -3.80
CA VAL A 21 -0.93 5.08 -4.01
C VAL A 21 -0.64 5.13 -5.49
N GLU A 22 0.25 6.01 -5.91
CA GLU A 22 0.75 6.10 -7.28
C GLU A 22 2.20 5.59 -7.33
N LEU A 23 2.52 4.72 -8.29
CA LEU A 23 3.90 4.28 -8.52
C LEU A 23 4.51 5.06 -9.68
N VAL A 24 5.77 5.49 -9.54
CA VAL A 24 6.48 6.28 -10.56
C VAL A 24 6.66 5.51 -11.86
N LYS A 25 6.84 4.18 -11.79
CA LYS A 25 6.94 3.31 -12.98
C LYS A 25 5.55 2.72 -13.26
N HIS A 26 4.76 3.42 -14.06
CA HIS A 26 3.36 3.07 -14.33
C HIS A 26 3.20 1.77 -15.14
N ASP A 27 4.15 1.45 -16.04
CA ASP A 27 4.02 0.32 -16.99
C ASP A 27 5.13 -0.75 -16.87
N GLY A 28 5.89 -0.74 -15.77
CA GLY A 28 7.07 -1.59 -15.62
C GLY A 28 6.87 -2.79 -14.71
N CYS A 29 7.36 -3.96 -15.14
CA CYS A 29 7.66 -5.03 -14.21
C CYS A 29 8.77 -4.59 -13.24
N TYR A 30 8.62 -4.94 -11.96
CA TYR A 30 9.67 -4.87 -10.95
C TYR A 30 10.34 -6.23 -10.84
N THR A 31 11.66 -6.22 -10.69
CA THR A 31 12.52 -7.39 -10.55
C THR A 31 13.23 -7.34 -9.20
N PRO A 32 13.74 -8.50 -8.71
CA PRO A 32 14.50 -8.51 -7.46
C PRO A 32 15.68 -7.53 -7.50
N GLY A 33 15.75 -6.63 -6.52
CA GLY A 33 16.77 -5.59 -6.44
C GLY A 33 16.31 -4.21 -6.95
N ASP A 34 15.15 -4.13 -7.62
CA ASP A 34 14.60 -2.84 -8.02
C ASP A 34 14.13 -2.01 -6.82
N THR A 35 14.35 -0.71 -6.90
CA THR A 35 13.80 0.26 -5.97
C THR A 35 12.40 0.69 -6.40
N LEU A 36 11.42 0.55 -5.51
CA LEU A 36 10.05 1.01 -5.71
C LEU A 36 9.94 2.47 -5.28
N ARG A 37 9.43 3.32 -6.18
CA ARG A 37 9.20 4.75 -5.93
C ARG A 37 7.75 5.10 -6.21
N GLY A 38 7.19 6.00 -5.42
CA GLY A 38 5.79 6.40 -5.56
C GLY A 38 5.38 7.56 -4.68
N LYS A 39 4.08 7.79 -4.65
CA LYS A 39 3.41 8.82 -3.86
C LYS A 39 2.16 8.27 -3.19
N PHE A 40 1.92 8.70 -1.96
CA PHE A 40 0.61 8.62 -1.32
C PHE A 40 -0.12 9.93 -1.57
N HIS A 41 -1.31 9.84 -2.16
CA HIS A 41 -2.23 10.95 -2.38
C HIS A 41 -3.31 10.89 -1.32
N LEU A 42 -3.57 12.01 -0.67
CA LEU A 42 -4.60 12.16 0.35
C LEU A 42 -5.44 13.39 0.00
N LYS A 43 -6.76 13.22 -0.08
CA LYS A 43 -7.69 14.31 -0.42
C LYS A 43 -8.81 14.43 0.58
N LEU A 44 -9.09 15.66 0.99
CA LEU A 44 -10.19 16.00 1.87
C LEU A 44 -11.38 16.58 1.09
N SER A 45 -12.60 16.33 1.56
CA SER A 45 -13.80 17.01 1.08
C SER A 45 -13.77 18.46 1.52
N GLU A 46 -13.81 18.69 2.83
CA GLU A 46 -13.78 19.99 3.52
C GLU A 46 -13.23 19.81 4.95
N GLY A 47 -12.75 20.91 5.57
CA GLY A 47 -12.23 20.89 6.93
C GLY A 47 -10.81 20.37 7.06
N SER A 48 -10.47 19.84 8.23
CA SER A 48 -9.13 19.35 8.56
C SER A 48 -9.15 17.98 9.22
N ILE A 49 -8.00 17.31 9.22
CA ILE A 49 -7.77 16.04 9.92
C ILE A 49 -6.45 16.06 10.69
N ASP A 50 -6.40 15.34 11.80
CA ASP A 50 -5.18 15.04 12.53
C ASP A 50 -4.72 13.62 12.20
N ILE A 51 -3.59 13.48 11.52
CA ILE A 51 -2.95 12.18 11.26
C ILE A 51 -1.90 11.93 12.33
N THR A 52 -2.13 10.92 13.18
CA THR A 52 -1.15 10.52 14.21
C THR A 52 0.05 9.78 13.63
N SER A 53 -0.18 8.91 12.64
CA SER A 53 0.87 8.26 11.87
C SER A 53 0.34 7.72 10.54
N LEU A 54 1.22 7.66 9.54
CA LEU A 54 0.98 6.97 8.28
C LEU A 54 2.08 5.94 8.08
N ARG A 55 1.70 4.67 7.92
CA ARG A 55 2.61 3.54 7.73
C ARG A 55 2.22 2.76 6.49
N ALA A 56 3.21 2.21 5.82
CA ALA A 56 3.01 1.42 4.62
C ALA A 56 3.75 0.09 4.75
N THR A 57 3.11 -0.95 4.19
CA THR A 57 3.64 -2.30 4.15
C THR A 57 3.58 -2.84 2.73
N LEU A 58 4.73 -3.19 2.18
CA LEU A 58 4.84 -3.88 0.90
C LEU A 58 4.98 -5.38 1.17
N ILE A 59 4.03 -6.16 0.64
CA ILE A 59 4.01 -7.63 0.79
C ILE A 59 4.01 -8.29 -0.59
N GLY A 60 5.00 -9.14 -0.84
CA GLY A 60 5.04 -10.02 -2.01
C GLY A 60 4.67 -11.44 -1.62
N LEU A 61 3.51 -11.92 -2.07
CA LEU A 61 3.00 -13.28 -1.80
C LEU A 61 2.95 -14.11 -3.07
N GLY A 62 3.38 -15.36 -2.99
CA GLY A 62 3.16 -16.40 -3.99
C GLY A 62 2.22 -17.45 -3.46
N ARG A 63 1.28 -17.90 -4.30
CA ARG A 63 0.43 -19.05 -3.99
C ARG A 63 0.55 -20.06 -5.12
N VAL A 64 0.98 -21.26 -4.77
CA VAL A 64 1.07 -22.39 -5.70
C VAL A 64 -0.01 -23.40 -5.33
N ASN A 65 -0.88 -23.70 -6.29
CA ASN A 65 -1.86 -24.77 -6.18
C ASN A 65 -1.42 -25.91 -7.11
N ALA A 66 -1.17 -27.08 -6.56
CA ALA A 66 -0.77 -28.26 -7.32
C ALA A 66 -1.80 -29.38 -7.13
N LYS A 67 -2.18 -30.03 -8.23
CA LYS A 67 -3.03 -31.22 -8.19
C LYS A 67 -2.14 -32.45 -8.01
N GLY A 68 -2.31 -33.15 -6.90
CA GLY A 68 -1.60 -34.39 -6.59
C GLY A 68 -2.11 -35.59 -7.39
N LYS A 69 -1.37 -36.71 -7.32
CA LYS A 69 -1.81 -38.00 -7.85
C LYS A 69 -2.77 -38.62 -6.82
N ARG A 70 -4.09 -38.50 -7.04
CA ARG A 70 -5.25 -38.92 -6.20
C ARG A 70 -5.80 -37.79 -5.32
N GLU A 71 -6.73 -37.00 -5.87
CA GLU A 71 -7.61 -36.00 -5.20
C GLU A 71 -7.00 -35.02 -4.16
N GLU A 72 -5.70 -35.08 -3.90
CA GLU A 72 -4.99 -34.19 -3.00
C GLU A 72 -4.76 -32.86 -3.72
N CYS A 73 -5.36 -31.81 -3.19
CA CYS A 73 -5.05 -30.45 -3.58
C CYS A 73 -3.95 -29.93 -2.65
N LEU A 74 -2.72 -29.83 -3.14
CA LEU A 74 -1.60 -29.26 -2.39
C LEU A 74 -1.55 -27.77 -2.64
N GLN A 75 -1.83 -26.98 -1.61
CA GLN A 75 -1.69 -25.53 -1.65
C GLN A 75 -0.52 -25.10 -0.77
N LYS A 76 0.40 -24.32 -1.34
CA LYS A 76 1.51 -23.71 -0.61
C LYS A 76 1.54 -22.21 -0.85
N SER A 77 1.55 -21.45 0.24
CA SER A 77 1.76 -20.00 0.24
C SER A 77 3.21 -19.70 0.61
N LEU A 78 3.82 -18.74 -0.08
CA LEU A 78 5.20 -18.29 0.12
C LEU A 78 5.20 -16.77 0.28
N LEU A 79 5.92 -16.28 1.29
CA LEU A 79 6.20 -14.86 1.47
C LEU A 79 7.58 -14.57 0.85
N TYR A 80 7.60 -13.78 -0.22
CA TYR A 80 8.83 -13.40 -0.93
C TYR A 80 9.41 -12.08 -0.43
N LEU A 81 8.54 -11.16 0.00
CA LEU A 81 8.92 -9.82 0.39
C LEU A 81 7.98 -9.34 1.49
N ARG A 82 8.56 -8.75 2.54
CA ARG A 82 7.85 -7.92 3.51
C ARG A 82 8.74 -6.74 3.85
N LYS A 83 8.30 -5.54 3.49
CA LYS A 83 8.95 -4.28 3.88
C LYS A 83 7.93 -3.36 4.52
N GLU A 84 8.33 -2.75 5.62
CA GLU A 84 7.50 -1.85 6.41
C GLU A 84 8.25 -0.54 6.58
N TRP A 85 7.55 0.57 6.39
CA TRP A 85 8.12 1.89 6.63
C TRP A 85 7.06 2.86 7.10
N THR A 86 7.53 3.90 7.77
CA THR A 86 6.71 4.99 8.28
C THR A 86 6.84 6.18 7.35
N VAL A 87 5.71 6.65 6.81
CA VAL A 87 5.63 7.82 5.93
C VAL A 87 5.44 9.08 6.77
N ILE A 88 4.58 9.02 7.79
CA ILE A 88 4.36 10.08 8.77
C ILE A 88 4.58 9.46 10.15
N GLY A 89 5.67 9.84 10.81
CA GLY A 89 6.09 9.27 12.09
C GLY A 89 5.70 10.07 13.33
N SER A 90 5.21 11.28 13.13
CA SER A 90 4.75 12.18 14.19
C SER A 90 3.37 12.74 13.81
N PRO A 91 2.55 13.14 14.78
CA PRO A 91 1.26 13.75 14.49
C PRO A 91 1.39 14.96 13.55
N VAL A 92 0.55 15.02 12.52
CA VAL A 92 0.47 16.12 11.55
C VAL A 92 -0.99 16.54 11.39
N PHE A 93 -1.24 17.84 11.52
CA PHE A 93 -2.51 18.46 11.18
C PHE A 93 -2.54 18.78 9.68
N ILE A 94 -3.61 18.38 9.00
CA ILE A 94 -3.83 18.62 7.57
C ILE A 94 -5.13 19.38 7.41
N ASP A 95 -5.04 20.61 6.91
CA ASP A 95 -6.16 21.47 6.53
C ASP A 95 -6.22 21.74 5.02
N GLU A 96 -5.15 21.42 4.29
CA GLU A 96 -5.13 21.48 2.85
C GLU A 96 -6.00 20.38 2.22
N ARG A 97 -6.69 20.74 1.13
CA ARG A 97 -7.59 19.84 0.42
C ARG A 97 -6.88 18.63 -0.18
N GLU A 98 -5.63 18.77 -0.59
CA GLU A 98 -4.84 17.71 -1.22
C GLU A 98 -3.43 17.68 -0.63
N GLN A 99 -2.96 16.50 -0.28
CA GLN A 99 -1.61 16.25 0.24
C GLN A 99 -0.95 15.08 -0.47
N CYS A 100 0.37 15.19 -0.66
CA CYS A 100 1.17 14.21 -1.36
C CYS A 100 2.42 13.83 -0.54
N TYR A 101 2.60 12.54 -0.27
CA TYR A 101 3.79 12.03 0.42
C TYR A 101 4.59 11.10 -0.49
N ASN A 102 5.78 11.51 -0.89
CA ASN A 102 6.68 10.68 -1.69
C ASN A 102 7.23 9.52 -0.85
N PHE A 103 7.48 8.38 -1.48
CA PHE A 103 8.19 7.26 -0.86
C PHE A 103 9.18 6.60 -1.82
N GLU A 104 10.20 5.99 -1.23
CA GLU A 104 11.20 5.16 -1.88
C GLU A 104 11.49 3.96 -0.99
N VAL A 105 11.38 2.75 -1.55
CA VAL A 105 11.67 1.50 -0.84
C VAL A 105 12.47 0.56 -1.76
N GLY A 106 13.74 0.36 -1.41
CA GLY A 106 14.65 -0.62 -2.03
C GLY A 106 14.88 -1.77 -1.08
#